data_AF-H1Y615-F1
#
_entry.id   AF-H1Y615-F1
#
_cell.length_a   1.000
_cell.length_b   1.000
_cell.length_c   1.000
_cell.angle_alpha   90.00
_cell.angle_beta   90.00
_cell.angle_gamma   90.00
#
_symmetry.space_group_name_H-M   'P 1'
#
loop_
_entity.id
_entity.type
_entity.pdbx_description
1 polymer ?
#
loop_
_entity_poly.entity_id
_entity_poly.type
_entity_poly.pdbx_seq_one_letter_code
_entity_poly.pdbx_strand_id
1 'polypeptide(L)'
;MVKIKEGYVMSLREREEYERQNALPRKASGRVDYYFKPQTKYPPRIYVYMHAEIWCDRNRRPMGLHTAFPFLSRAMTKGEIEHHHFDWRFCYHQYEDWDKLIYAEEKEAEDLDMEMEGAGTDFLNRLKSFREKFPLNADLRKLPPVPPELPEDGETVYLRELVATGDALSAAEVAKMLDHELHTQKRTAVLIALRQLYQNFGKSGDKQTILEEQAIRRKVDLQQQRTRRNFVRRVWQKNKLFALEEIRIKYPDYIEDMLADDLHIVKKTAKRKKHKPITDLRRCQLEKLAHRLKYAQLDDKAYHETCNRIVILQHAHSLRLPVPLLVNLQQEALVYSFPWQIREGVVKDFVALANKLGMTHHALQEKHNEMVRSNYSY
;
A
#
# COMPACT_ATOMS: atom_id res chain seq x y z
N MET A 1 19.68 -34.19 32.18
CA MET A 1 21.02 -33.77 32.64
C MET A 1 21.97 -33.97 31.45
N VAL A 2 22.36 -32.90 30.76
CA VAL A 2 23.24 -33.00 29.59
C VAL A 2 24.61 -33.46 30.07
N LYS A 3 25.00 -34.69 29.74
CA LYS A 3 26.33 -35.21 30.03
C LYS A 3 27.32 -34.51 29.10
N ILE A 4 28.15 -33.63 29.66
CA ILE A 4 29.30 -33.05 28.94
C ILE A 4 30.21 -34.22 28.52
N LYS A 5 30.69 -34.22 27.27
CA LYS A 5 31.62 -35.24 26.78
C LYS A 5 32.81 -35.36 27.73
N GLU A 6 33.15 -36.59 28.11
CA GLU A 6 34.35 -36.86 28.91
C GLU A 6 35.57 -36.22 28.24
N GLY A 7 36.30 -35.39 29.01
CA GLY A 7 37.49 -34.67 28.55
C GLY A 7 37.27 -33.23 28.06
N TYR A 8 36.04 -32.71 27.99
CA TYR A 8 35.83 -31.29 27.68
C TYR A 8 36.10 -30.42 28.91
N VAL A 9 37.13 -29.58 28.84
CA VAL A 9 37.45 -28.58 29.86
C VAL A 9 36.84 -27.24 29.43
N MET A 10 35.81 -26.79 30.13
CA MET A 10 35.22 -25.46 29.91
C MET A 10 36.23 -24.36 30.25
N SER A 11 36.28 -23.30 29.44
CA SER A 11 36.96 -22.06 29.82
C SER A 11 36.26 -21.39 31.01
N LEU A 12 36.97 -20.52 31.75
CA LEU A 12 36.41 -19.80 32.90
C LEU A 12 35.10 -19.09 32.54
N ARG A 13 35.07 -18.42 31.38
CA ARG A 13 33.90 -17.70 30.88
C ARG A 13 32.73 -18.63 30.52
N GLU A 14 33.00 -19.77 29.90
CA GLU A 14 31.96 -20.76 29.61
C GLU A 14 31.41 -21.39 30.87
N ARG A 15 32.27 -21.61 31.87
CA ARG A 15 31.87 -22.13 33.17
C ARG A 15 31.01 -21.12 33.93
N GLU A 16 31.40 -19.85 33.97
CA GLU A 16 30.61 -18.77 34.58
C GLU A 16 29.25 -18.63 33.90
N GLU A 17 29.20 -18.68 32.56
CA GLU A 17 27.96 -18.62 31.81
C GLU A 17 27.08 -19.86 32.02
N TYR A 18 27.68 -21.06 32.06
CA TYR A 18 27.00 -22.30 32.40
C TYR A 18 26.42 -22.28 33.81
N GLU A 19 27.21 -21.86 34.81
CA GLU A 19 26.78 -21.75 36.20
C GLU A 19 25.66 -20.70 36.34
N ARG A 20 25.78 -19.54 35.66
CA ARG A 20 24.73 -18.51 35.60
C ARG A 20 23.43 -19.06 35.01
N GLN A 21 23.50 -19.80 33.91
CA GLN A 21 22.32 -20.36 33.24
C GLN A 21 21.71 -21.53 34.01
N ASN A 22 22.53 -22.39 34.61
CA ASN A 22 22.07 -23.54 35.39
C ASN A 22 21.44 -23.14 36.73
N ALA A 23 21.80 -21.97 37.26
CA ALA A 23 21.15 -21.38 38.43
C ALA A 23 19.74 -20.85 38.15
N LEU A 24 19.33 -20.71 36.88
CA LEU A 24 17.98 -20.26 36.54
C LEU A 24 16.97 -21.41 36.76
N PRO A 25 15.78 -21.12 37.30
CA PRO A 25 14.75 -22.14 37.48
C PRO A 25 14.28 -22.67 36.11
N ARG A 26 14.36 -23.99 35.92
CA ARG A 26 13.88 -24.64 34.69
C ARG A 26 12.35 -24.59 34.63
N LYS A 27 11.80 -24.18 33.48
CA LYS A 27 10.36 -24.27 33.24
C LYS A 27 9.93 -25.72 33.02
N ALA A 28 8.79 -26.08 33.60
CA ALA A 28 8.12 -27.36 33.36
C ALA A 28 7.02 -27.26 32.29
N SER A 29 6.70 -26.05 31.82
CA SER A 29 5.65 -25.82 30.82
C SER A 29 5.97 -24.66 29.87
N GLY A 30 5.50 -24.79 28.64
CA GLY A 30 5.65 -23.83 27.55
C GLY A 30 4.51 -23.98 26.54
N ARG A 31 4.34 -22.98 25.66
CA ARG A 31 3.35 -23.03 24.59
C ARG A 31 3.92 -22.50 23.28
N VAL A 32 3.40 -23.01 22.18
CA VAL A 32 3.66 -22.51 20.83
C VAL A 32 2.39 -21.84 20.31
N ASP A 33 2.51 -20.60 19.83
CA ASP A 33 1.41 -19.78 19.33
C ASP A 33 1.56 -19.53 17.82
N TYR A 34 0.49 -19.77 17.05
CA TYR A 34 0.46 -19.64 15.59
C TYR A 34 -0.34 -18.41 15.19
N TYR A 35 0.30 -17.55 14.39
CA TYR A 35 -0.29 -16.33 13.89
C TYR A 35 -0.29 -16.33 12.37
N PHE A 36 -1.45 -16.05 11.78
CA PHE A 36 -1.51 -15.78 10.35
C PHE A 36 -1.34 -14.29 10.13
N LYS A 37 -0.39 -13.94 9.25
CA LYS A 37 -0.22 -12.58 8.78
C LYS A 37 -0.71 -12.50 7.33
N PRO A 38 -1.83 -11.79 7.07
CA PRO A 38 -2.30 -11.59 5.72
C PRO A 38 -1.31 -10.76 4.90
N GLN A 39 -1.45 -10.82 3.57
CA GLN A 39 -0.58 -10.08 2.65
C GLN A 39 -0.55 -8.58 3.00
N THR A 40 0.65 -8.02 3.08
CA THR A 40 0.85 -6.57 3.32
C THR A 40 1.81 -5.99 2.28
N LYS A 41 3.01 -5.55 2.69
CA LYS A 41 4.15 -5.29 1.78
C LYS A 41 4.85 -6.60 1.38
N TYR A 42 4.73 -7.61 2.23
CA TYR A 42 5.32 -8.94 2.06
C TYR A 42 4.20 -9.97 1.82
N PRO A 43 4.51 -11.14 1.21
CA PRO A 43 3.56 -12.23 1.03
C PRO A 43 2.88 -12.65 2.35
N PRO A 44 1.70 -13.29 2.30
CA PRO A 44 1.13 -13.95 3.46
C PRO A 44 2.14 -14.89 4.11
N ARG A 45 2.17 -14.93 5.44
CA ARG A 45 3.08 -15.79 6.21
C ARG A 45 2.40 -16.30 7.47
N ILE A 46 2.76 -17.51 7.89
CA ILE A 46 2.45 -18.01 9.22
C ILE A 46 3.68 -17.77 10.10
N TYR A 47 3.44 -17.20 11.27
CA TYR A 47 4.46 -17.03 12.29
C TYR A 47 4.17 -18.04 13.40
N VAL A 48 5.16 -18.86 13.73
CA VAL A 48 5.11 -19.84 14.81
C VAL A 48 6.02 -19.36 15.90
N TYR A 49 5.47 -19.16 17.08
CA TYR A 49 6.18 -18.52 18.16
C TYR A 49 6.27 -19.42 19.37
N MET A 50 7.47 -19.51 19.96
CA MET A 50 7.71 -20.36 21.13
C MET A 50 7.84 -19.51 22.40
N HIS A 51 7.10 -19.89 23.44
CA HIS A 51 7.11 -19.19 24.72
C HIS A 51 8.53 -19.15 25.33
N ALA A 52 9.05 -17.94 25.57
CA ALA A 52 10.35 -17.70 26.19
C ALA A 52 10.27 -16.65 27.32
N GLU A 53 11.18 -16.69 28.31
CA GLU A 53 11.15 -15.85 29.51
C GLU A 53 11.32 -14.34 29.26
N ILE A 54 12.24 -13.98 28.36
CA ILE A 54 12.64 -12.59 28.09
C ILE A 54 11.92 -12.03 26.85
N TRP A 55 10.97 -12.79 26.29
CA TRP A 55 10.24 -12.39 25.10
C TRP A 55 9.61 -11.00 25.27
N CYS A 56 8.94 -10.79 26.42
CA CYS A 56 8.24 -9.55 26.73
C CYS A 56 9.18 -8.33 26.70
N ASP A 57 10.47 -8.53 27.01
CA ASP A 57 11.44 -7.44 27.18
C ASP A 57 12.20 -7.08 25.89
N ARG A 58 12.46 -8.03 24.98
CA ARG A 58 13.20 -7.74 23.73
C ARG A 58 12.34 -7.31 22.55
N ASN A 59 11.08 -7.72 22.51
CA ASN A 59 10.16 -7.39 21.40
C ASN A 59 9.29 -6.14 21.68
N ARG A 60 9.90 -5.07 22.24
CA ARG A 60 9.28 -3.72 22.25
C ARG A 60 8.92 -3.18 20.85
N ARG A 61 9.31 -3.88 19.79
CA ARG A 61 8.71 -3.76 18.46
C ARG A 61 8.24 -5.14 18.01
N PRO A 62 6.94 -5.44 18.02
CA PRO A 62 6.40 -6.56 17.26
C PRO A 62 6.54 -6.20 15.78
N MET A 63 7.73 -6.39 15.20
CA MET A 63 8.03 -6.14 13.80
C MET A 63 7.26 -7.16 12.94
N GLY A 64 5.96 -6.94 12.78
CA GLY A 64 5.14 -7.70 11.86
C GLY A 64 3.84 -8.29 12.41
N LEU A 65 3.55 -8.18 13.70
CA LEU A 65 2.30 -8.71 14.27
C LEU A 65 1.13 -7.70 14.27
N HIS A 66 1.35 -6.42 13.93
CA HIS A 66 0.30 -5.40 13.93
C HIS A 66 -0.95 -5.80 13.12
N THR A 67 -0.79 -6.65 12.11
CA THR A 67 -1.88 -7.14 11.25
C THR A 67 -2.04 -8.65 11.32
N ALA A 68 -1.30 -9.34 12.19
CA ALA A 68 -1.39 -10.78 12.33
C ALA A 68 -2.39 -11.13 13.43
N PHE A 69 -3.10 -12.23 13.25
CA PHE A 69 -4.07 -12.70 14.23
C PHE A 69 -3.74 -14.13 14.65
N PRO A 70 -3.89 -14.46 15.95
CA PRO A 70 -3.67 -15.82 16.44
C PRO A 70 -4.79 -16.73 15.93
N PHE A 71 -4.46 -17.97 15.57
CA PHE A 71 -5.48 -18.94 15.13
C PHE A 71 -5.32 -20.33 15.74
N LEU A 72 -4.15 -20.67 16.27
CA LEU A 72 -3.91 -21.96 16.90
C LEU A 72 -2.81 -21.82 17.95
N SER A 73 -2.83 -22.72 18.94
CA SER A 73 -1.74 -22.89 19.89
C SER A 73 -1.64 -24.36 20.30
N ARG A 74 -0.44 -24.76 20.77
CA ARG A 74 -0.19 -26.08 21.38
C ARG A 74 0.78 -25.96 22.55
N ALA A 75 0.84 -27.00 23.38
CA ALA A 75 1.90 -27.12 24.38
C ALA A 75 3.26 -27.34 23.69
N MET A 76 4.32 -26.88 24.33
CA MET A 76 5.69 -27.23 23.94
C MET A 76 6.05 -28.60 24.51
N THR A 77 6.80 -29.41 23.76
CA THR A 77 7.42 -30.65 24.26
C THR A 77 8.53 -30.31 25.26
N LYS A 78 8.97 -31.28 26.08
CA LYS A 78 10.13 -31.06 26.98
C LYS A 78 11.39 -30.71 26.20
N GLY A 79 11.57 -31.31 25.02
CA GLY A 79 12.68 -31.01 24.11
C GLY A 79 12.68 -29.54 23.66
N GLU A 80 11.53 -29.04 23.21
CA GLU A 80 11.36 -27.62 22.85
C GLU A 80 11.58 -26.70 24.05
N ILE A 81 11.04 -27.07 25.23
CA ILE A 81 11.25 -26.29 26.46
C ILE A 81 12.75 -26.22 26.77
N GLU A 82 13.49 -27.33 26.72
CA GLU A 82 14.94 -27.32 26.99
C GLU A 82 15.73 -26.55 25.91
N HIS A 83 15.36 -26.68 24.64
CA HIS A 83 16.03 -26.00 23.54
C HIS A 83 15.85 -24.47 23.63
N HIS A 84 14.63 -24.01 23.88
CA HIS A 84 14.28 -22.60 23.96
C HIS A 84 14.48 -21.98 25.35
N HIS A 85 14.82 -22.78 26.37
CA HIS A 85 15.21 -22.28 27.67
C HIS A 85 16.56 -21.54 27.61
N PHE A 86 17.47 -21.93 26.70
CA PHE A 86 18.84 -21.39 26.64
C PHE A 86 19.17 -20.60 25.36
N ASP A 87 18.50 -20.85 24.22
CA ASP A 87 18.72 -20.07 22.98
C ASP A 87 17.67 -18.96 22.79
N TRP A 88 18.10 -17.73 23.06
CA TRP A 88 17.31 -16.51 22.94
C TRP A 88 17.26 -15.94 21.52
N ARG A 89 17.99 -16.51 20.55
CA ARG A 89 18.15 -15.93 19.21
C ARG A 89 16.98 -16.21 18.27
N PHE A 90 16.29 -17.34 18.43
CA PHE A 90 15.20 -17.75 17.54
C PHE A 90 13.91 -17.96 18.33
N CYS A 91 13.24 -16.85 18.68
CA CYS A 91 11.95 -16.90 19.40
C CYS A 91 10.74 -17.16 18.49
N TYR A 92 10.95 -17.29 17.17
CA TYR A 92 9.89 -17.57 16.21
C TYR A 92 10.41 -18.08 14.86
N HIS A 93 9.55 -18.83 14.16
CA HIS A 93 9.72 -19.27 12.79
C HIS A 93 8.71 -18.57 11.87
N GLN A 94 9.07 -18.46 10.59
CA GLN A 94 8.20 -17.92 9.55
C GLN A 94 8.04 -18.94 8.42
N TYR A 95 6.80 -19.21 8.05
CA TYR A 95 6.47 -20.11 6.96
C TYR A 95 5.73 -19.37 5.85
N GLU A 96 6.22 -19.53 4.62
CA GLU A 96 5.59 -19.06 3.38
C GLU A 96 4.82 -20.19 2.67
N ASP A 97 4.90 -21.41 3.20
CA ASP A 97 4.35 -22.60 2.61
C ASP A 97 3.74 -23.48 3.71
N TRP A 98 2.50 -23.91 3.49
CA TRP A 98 1.77 -24.80 4.39
C TRP A 98 2.43 -26.17 4.50
N ASP A 99 2.95 -26.70 3.39
CA ASP A 99 3.50 -28.06 3.38
C ASP A 99 4.82 -28.11 4.17
N LYS A 100 5.60 -27.02 4.17
CA LYS A 100 6.79 -26.89 5.03
C LYS A 100 6.45 -26.77 6.51
N LEU A 101 5.39 -26.03 6.84
CA LEU A 101 4.91 -25.91 8.20
C LEU A 101 4.43 -27.27 8.72
N ILE A 102 3.56 -27.93 7.96
CA ILE A 102 3.01 -29.23 8.32
C ILE A 102 4.13 -30.25 8.52
N TYR A 103 5.10 -30.31 7.61
CA TYR A 103 6.23 -31.24 7.74
C TYR A 103 7.08 -30.98 8.99
N ALA A 104 7.29 -29.72 9.37
CA ALA A 104 8.02 -29.39 10.59
C ALA A 104 7.23 -29.82 11.84
N GLU A 105 5.93 -29.58 11.84
CA GLU A 105 5.04 -29.88 12.96
C GLU A 105 4.69 -31.36 13.09
N GLU A 106 4.81 -32.16 12.02
CA GLU A 106 4.57 -33.60 12.08
C GLU A 106 5.53 -34.30 13.06
N LYS A 107 6.80 -33.90 13.08
CA LYS A 107 7.79 -34.44 14.03
C LYS A 107 7.51 -34.01 15.46
N GLU A 108 7.21 -32.72 15.66
CA GLU A 108 6.91 -32.20 16.99
C GLU A 108 5.61 -32.78 17.57
N ALA A 109 4.64 -33.09 16.72
CA ALA A 109 3.40 -33.75 17.11
C ALA A 109 3.62 -35.22 17.52
N GLU A 110 4.48 -35.96 16.83
CA GLU A 110 4.88 -37.32 17.23
C GLU A 110 5.52 -37.31 18.64
N ASP A 111 6.45 -36.38 18.88
CA ASP A 111 7.08 -36.21 20.19
C ASP A 111 6.08 -35.77 21.27
N LEU A 112 5.13 -34.89 20.91
CA LEU A 112 4.08 -34.46 21.84
C LEU A 112 3.12 -35.61 22.19
N ASP A 113 2.80 -36.49 21.25
CA ASP A 113 1.96 -37.67 21.49
C ASP A 113 2.65 -38.69 22.41
N MET A 114 4.00 -38.78 22.38
CA MET A 114 4.75 -39.60 23.35
C MET A 114 4.67 -39.03 24.78
N GLU A 115 4.56 -37.71 24.94
CA GLU A 115 4.44 -37.06 26.24
C GLU A 115 2.98 -36.99 26.73
N MET A 116 2.04 -36.80 25.81
CA MET A 116 0.61 -36.63 26.05
C MET A 116 -0.18 -37.24 24.90
N GLU A 117 -0.68 -38.45 25.11
CA GLU A 117 -1.35 -39.26 24.09
C GLU A 117 -2.50 -38.49 23.39
N GLY A 118 -2.40 -38.37 22.07
CA GLY A 118 -3.41 -37.76 21.19
C GLY A 118 -3.31 -36.24 21.03
N ALA A 119 -2.51 -35.54 21.85
CA ALA A 119 -2.39 -34.09 21.80
C ALA A 119 -1.74 -33.56 20.51
N GLY A 120 -0.72 -34.27 20.00
CA GLY A 120 -0.04 -33.97 18.75
C GLY A 120 -0.92 -34.27 17.54
N THR A 121 -1.55 -35.45 17.51
CA THR A 121 -2.48 -35.85 16.45
C THR A 121 -3.66 -34.88 16.33
N ASP A 122 -4.29 -34.50 17.44
CA ASP A 122 -5.38 -33.51 17.45
C ASP A 122 -4.93 -32.13 16.97
N PHE A 123 -3.73 -31.71 17.37
CA PHE A 123 -3.14 -30.46 16.91
C PHE A 123 -2.90 -30.47 15.39
N LEU A 124 -2.31 -31.53 14.83
CA LEU A 124 -2.08 -31.63 13.39
C LEU A 124 -3.37 -31.60 12.58
N ASN A 125 -4.42 -32.29 13.04
CA ASN A 125 -5.72 -32.27 12.39
C ASN A 125 -6.31 -30.86 12.37
N ARG A 126 -6.22 -30.14 13.49
CA ARG A 126 -6.62 -28.73 13.56
C ARG A 126 -5.78 -27.87 12.64
N LEU A 127 -4.46 -28.01 12.65
CA LEU A 127 -3.54 -27.26 11.81
C LEU A 127 -3.85 -27.44 10.31
N LYS A 128 -4.06 -28.68 9.87
CA LYS A 128 -4.44 -29.02 8.48
C LYS A 128 -5.78 -28.39 8.09
N SER A 129 -6.75 -28.32 9.00
CA SER A 129 -8.05 -27.68 8.75
C SER A 129 -7.96 -26.17 8.49
N PHE A 130 -6.90 -25.50 8.95
CA PHE A 130 -6.68 -24.07 8.73
C PHE A 130 -6.06 -23.74 7.36
N ARG A 131 -5.60 -24.76 6.61
CA ARG A 131 -4.99 -24.58 5.28
C ARG A 131 -5.90 -23.82 4.31
N GLU A 132 -7.19 -24.16 4.32
CA GLU A 132 -8.20 -23.51 3.46
C GLU A 132 -8.58 -22.12 3.96
N LYS A 133 -8.62 -21.93 5.29
CA LYS A 133 -9.00 -20.66 5.92
C LYS A 133 -7.93 -19.57 5.72
N PHE A 134 -6.66 -19.96 5.67
CA PHE A 134 -5.54 -19.02 5.54
C PHE A 134 -4.65 -19.34 4.33
N PRO A 135 -5.10 -18.99 3.11
CA PRO A 135 -4.36 -19.30 1.90
C PRO A 135 -3.06 -18.48 1.83
N LEU A 136 -1.91 -19.19 1.81
CA LEU A 136 -0.60 -18.57 1.62
C LEU A 136 -0.32 -18.19 0.15
N ASN A 137 -1.03 -18.83 -0.80
CA ASN A 137 -0.99 -18.59 -2.24
C ASN A 137 -2.33 -18.03 -2.76
N ALA A 138 -2.81 -16.94 -2.18
CA ALA A 138 -4.08 -16.34 -2.61
C ALA A 138 -3.94 -15.73 -4.02
N ASP A 139 -4.41 -16.45 -5.03
CA ASP A 139 -4.50 -15.96 -6.41
C ASP A 139 -5.66 -14.95 -6.50
N LEU A 140 -5.32 -13.65 -6.48
CA LEU A 140 -6.24 -12.50 -6.38
C LEU A 140 -7.12 -12.28 -7.63
N ARG A 141 -7.24 -13.25 -8.53
CA ARG A 141 -7.97 -13.13 -9.80
C ARG A 141 -9.30 -13.88 -9.86
N LYS A 142 -9.66 -14.65 -8.83
CA LYS A 142 -10.97 -15.31 -8.83
C LYS A 142 -12.07 -14.28 -8.54
N LEU A 143 -12.89 -14.04 -9.56
CA LEU A 143 -14.17 -13.35 -9.43
C LEU A 143 -15.00 -14.03 -8.32
N PRO A 144 -15.81 -13.27 -7.57
CA PRO A 144 -16.69 -13.84 -6.57
C PRO A 144 -17.66 -14.85 -7.22
N PRO A 145 -18.14 -15.85 -6.45
CA PRO A 145 -19.08 -16.84 -6.96
C PRO A 145 -20.34 -16.19 -7.52
N VAL A 146 -20.93 -16.82 -8.53
CA VAL A 146 -22.17 -16.38 -9.18
C VAL A 146 -23.27 -16.27 -8.12
N PRO A 147 -23.96 -15.13 -8.00
CA PRO A 147 -25.00 -14.96 -7.00
C PRO A 147 -26.17 -15.94 -7.26
N PRO A 148 -26.87 -16.40 -6.21
CA PRO A 148 -28.08 -17.20 -6.36
C PRO A 148 -29.19 -16.41 -7.08
N GLU A 149 -30.06 -17.14 -7.78
CA GLU A 149 -31.22 -16.54 -8.45
C GLU A 149 -32.18 -15.94 -7.41
N LEU A 150 -32.47 -14.64 -7.57
CA LEU A 150 -33.46 -13.93 -6.75
C LEU A 150 -34.88 -14.40 -7.11
N PRO A 151 -35.82 -14.40 -6.16
CA PRO A 151 -37.24 -14.64 -6.43
C PRO A 151 -37.80 -13.62 -7.44
N GLU A 152 -38.80 -14.02 -8.22
CA GLU A 152 -39.43 -13.20 -9.25
C GLU A 152 -40.30 -12.09 -8.66
N ASP A 153 -39.68 -11.01 -8.19
CA ASP A 153 -40.36 -9.80 -7.77
C ASP A 153 -40.67 -8.88 -8.97
N GLY A 154 -41.65 -7.98 -8.84
CA GLY A 154 -42.04 -7.03 -9.89
C GLY A 154 -40.89 -6.12 -10.39
N GLU A 155 -39.83 -5.92 -9.59
CA GLU A 155 -38.61 -5.24 -10.02
C GLU A 155 -37.81 -6.06 -11.05
N THR A 156 -37.75 -7.39 -10.90
CA THR A 156 -37.05 -8.27 -11.83
C THR A 156 -37.76 -8.38 -13.18
N VAL A 157 -39.10 -8.36 -13.18
CA VAL A 157 -39.91 -8.34 -14.41
C VAL A 157 -39.64 -7.05 -15.20
N TYR A 158 -39.74 -5.90 -14.53
CA TYR A 158 -39.47 -4.61 -15.17
C TYR A 158 -38.01 -4.46 -15.65
N LEU A 159 -37.05 -5.01 -14.91
CA LEU A 159 -35.65 -5.04 -15.34
C LEU A 159 -35.48 -5.88 -16.62
N ARG A 160 -36.10 -7.07 -16.70
CA ARG A 160 -36.04 -7.94 -17.87
C ARG A 160 -36.67 -7.27 -19.10
N GLU A 161 -37.80 -6.60 -18.92
CA GLU A 161 -38.43 -5.80 -19.98
C GLU A 161 -37.51 -4.67 -20.47
N LEU A 162 -36.84 -3.97 -19.55
CA LEU A 162 -35.90 -2.89 -19.88
C LEU A 162 -34.63 -3.40 -20.56
N VAL A 163 -34.19 -4.62 -20.22
CA VAL A 163 -33.08 -5.29 -20.90
C VAL A 163 -33.47 -5.72 -22.32
N ALA A 164 -34.69 -6.25 -22.50
CA ALA A 164 -35.18 -6.71 -23.80
C ALA A 164 -35.52 -5.56 -24.77
N THR A 165 -36.04 -4.43 -24.25
CA THR A 165 -36.51 -3.30 -25.07
C THR A 165 -35.54 -2.11 -25.08
N GLY A 166 -34.44 -2.20 -24.32
CA GLY A 166 -33.49 -1.11 -24.07
C GLY A 166 -32.88 -0.50 -25.35
N ASP A 167 -32.59 -1.33 -26.34
CA ASP A 167 -31.96 -0.90 -27.60
C ASP A 167 -32.93 -0.16 -28.55
N ALA A 168 -34.24 -0.32 -28.35
CA ALA A 168 -35.28 0.37 -29.12
C ALA A 168 -35.64 1.75 -28.57
N LEU A 169 -35.17 2.11 -27.37
CA LEU A 169 -35.51 3.36 -26.71
C LEU A 169 -34.64 4.53 -27.21
N SER A 170 -35.21 5.72 -27.29
CA SER A 170 -34.46 6.93 -27.58
C SER A 170 -33.72 7.47 -26.35
N ALA A 171 -32.64 8.23 -26.56
CA ALA A 171 -31.88 8.85 -25.47
C ALA A 171 -32.75 9.78 -24.58
N ALA A 172 -33.76 10.44 -25.16
CA ALA A 172 -34.67 11.31 -24.44
C ALA A 172 -35.65 10.54 -23.54
N GLU A 173 -36.12 9.37 -23.99
CA GLU A 173 -36.99 8.49 -23.20
C GLU A 173 -36.21 7.85 -22.05
N VAL A 174 -34.99 7.37 -22.30
CA VAL A 174 -34.11 6.84 -21.24
C VAL A 174 -33.78 7.91 -20.20
N ALA A 175 -33.55 9.17 -20.62
CA ALA A 175 -33.33 10.28 -19.69
C ALA A 175 -34.55 10.58 -18.81
N LYS A 176 -35.77 10.59 -19.39
CA LYS A 176 -37.02 10.78 -18.64
C LYS A 176 -37.27 9.64 -17.65
N MET A 177 -37.06 8.39 -18.08
CA MET A 177 -37.19 7.22 -17.20
C MET A 177 -36.17 7.25 -16.07
N LEU A 178 -34.92 7.64 -16.35
CA LEU A 178 -33.89 7.79 -15.34
C LEU A 178 -34.25 8.87 -14.31
N ASP A 179 -34.77 10.01 -14.76
CA ASP A 179 -35.16 11.11 -13.88
C ASP A 179 -36.36 10.73 -13.01
N HIS A 180 -37.37 10.08 -13.61
CA HIS A 180 -38.53 9.56 -12.88
C HIS A 180 -38.09 8.57 -11.80
N GLU A 181 -37.29 7.56 -12.16
CA GLU A 181 -36.83 6.52 -11.24
C GLU A 181 -35.95 7.08 -10.11
N LEU A 182 -35.17 8.14 -10.36
CA LEU A 182 -34.39 8.82 -9.33
C LEU A 182 -35.25 9.52 -8.27
N HIS A 183 -36.44 10.02 -8.65
CA HIS A 183 -37.31 10.79 -7.78
C HIS A 183 -38.38 9.96 -7.08
N THR A 184 -38.92 8.93 -7.73
CA THR A 184 -40.05 8.16 -7.21
C THR A 184 -39.63 6.88 -6.50
N GLN A 185 -39.18 5.87 -7.24
CA GLN A 185 -39.07 4.49 -6.75
C GLN A 185 -37.64 4.10 -6.34
N LYS A 186 -36.61 4.73 -6.91
CA LYS A 186 -35.19 4.57 -6.57
C LYS A 186 -34.70 3.11 -6.62
N ARG A 187 -35.27 2.28 -7.49
CA ARG A 187 -34.87 0.87 -7.65
C ARG A 187 -33.46 0.78 -8.21
N THR A 188 -32.58 0.13 -7.47
CA THR A 188 -31.13 0.22 -7.73
C THR A 188 -30.75 -0.49 -9.03
N ALA A 189 -31.36 -1.64 -9.33
CA ALA A 189 -31.07 -2.41 -10.52
C ALA A 189 -31.49 -1.66 -11.80
N VAL A 190 -32.70 -1.08 -11.77
CA VAL A 190 -33.27 -0.26 -12.85
C VAL A 190 -32.42 0.99 -13.11
N LEU A 191 -32.01 1.70 -12.06
CA LEU A 191 -31.15 2.89 -12.20
C LEU A 191 -29.79 2.56 -12.82
N ILE A 192 -29.20 1.41 -12.48
CA ILE A 192 -27.93 0.95 -13.07
C ILE A 192 -28.13 0.65 -14.55
N ALA A 193 -29.23 -0.03 -14.91
CA ALA A 193 -29.56 -0.37 -16.28
C ALA A 193 -29.78 0.89 -17.15
N LEU A 194 -30.62 1.82 -16.69
CA LEU A 194 -30.90 3.09 -17.36
C LEU A 194 -29.64 3.96 -17.54
N ARG A 195 -28.76 4.02 -16.54
CA ARG A 195 -27.48 4.74 -16.68
C ARG A 195 -26.56 4.10 -17.71
N GLN A 196 -26.56 2.78 -17.82
CA GLN A 196 -25.74 2.08 -18.80
C GLN A 196 -26.27 2.30 -20.22
N LEU A 197 -27.59 2.24 -20.42
CA LEU A 197 -28.24 2.60 -21.68
C LEU A 197 -27.91 4.05 -22.07
N TYR A 198 -28.08 4.99 -21.13
CA TYR A 198 -27.79 6.41 -21.37
C TYR A 198 -26.33 6.65 -21.80
N GLN A 199 -25.37 5.93 -21.20
CA GLN A 199 -23.96 6.00 -21.56
C GLN A 199 -23.62 5.39 -22.92
N ASN A 200 -24.40 4.41 -23.40
CA ASN A 200 -24.16 3.77 -24.68
C ASN A 200 -24.47 4.69 -25.86
N PHE A 201 -25.42 5.64 -25.74
CA PHE A 201 -25.70 6.63 -26.80
C PHE A 201 -24.51 7.55 -27.12
N GLY A 202 -23.59 7.76 -26.17
CA GLY A 202 -22.39 8.58 -26.37
C GLY A 202 -21.17 7.83 -26.92
N LYS A 203 -21.29 6.52 -27.20
CA LYS A 203 -20.18 5.65 -27.61
C LYS A 203 -20.42 5.07 -29.00
N SER A 204 -19.34 4.94 -29.78
CA SER A 204 -19.32 4.22 -31.05
C SER A 204 -19.72 2.74 -30.86
N GLY A 205 -20.38 2.13 -31.84
CA GLY A 205 -20.96 0.78 -31.76
C GLY A 205 -20.04 -0.29 -31.14
N ASP A 206 -18.78 -0.36 -31.54
CA ASP A 206 -17.80 -1.33 -31.02
C ASP A 206 -17.44 -1.15 -29.52
N LYS A 207 -17.82 -0.02 -28.92
CA LYS A 207 -17.57 0.31 -27.50
C LYS A 207 -18.86 0.34 -26.68
N GLN A 208 -20.00 0.03 -27.29
CA GLN A 208 -21.26 -0.09 -26.57
C GLN A 208 -21.22 -1.33 -25.69
N THR A 209 -21.71 -1.15 -24.45
CA THR A 209 -21.65 -2.20 -23.44
C THR A 209 -22.99 -2.95 -23.47
N ILE A 210 -22.97 -4.23 -23.84
CA ILE A 210 -24.18 -5.07 -23.85
C ILE A 210 -24.83 -5.04 -22.46
N LEU A 211 -26.14 -4.83 -22.45
CA LEU A 211 -26.93 -4.79 -21.23
C LEU A 211 -27.35 -6.22 -20.86
N GLU A 212 -26.60 -6.87 -19.98
CA GLU A 212 -26.96 -8.20 -19.47
C GLU A 212 -27.55 -8.11 -18.06
N GLU A 213 -28.65 -8.81 -17.82
CA GLU A 213 -29.29 -8.88 -16.49
C GLU A 213 -28.30 -9.34 -15.41
N GLN A 214 -27.52 -10.38 -15.68
CA GLN A 214 -26.50 -10.89 -14.75
C GLN A 214 -25.44 -9.84 -14.42
N ALA A 215 -25.03 -9.03 -15.40
CA ALA A 215 -24.05 -7.98 -15.18
C ALA A 215 -24.61 -6.84 -14.32
N ILE A 216 -25.91 -6.51 -14.48
CA ILE A 216 -26.59 -5.52 -13.64
C ILE A 216 -26.72 -6.04 -12.20
N ARG A 217 -27.17 -7.28 -12.01
CA ARG A 217 -27.28 -7.92 -10.68
C ARG A 217 -25.95 -7.88 -9.93
N ARG A 218 -24.85 -8.26 -10.59
CA ARG A 218 -23.49 -8.14 -10.03
C ARG A 218 -23.14 -6.71 -9.60
N LYS A 219 -23.55 -5.69 -10.36
CA LYS A 219 -23.30 -4.28 -10.00
C LYS A 219 -24.13 -3.84 -8.78
N VAL A 220 -25.37 -4.32 -8.65
CA VAL A 220 -26.22 -4.09 -7.47
C VAL A 220 -25.54 -4.65 -6.22
N ASP A 221 -25.10 -5.90 -6.27
CA ASP A 221 -24.43 -6.56 -5.13
C ASP A 221 -23.17 -5.82 -4.72
N LEU A 222 -22.33 -5.43 -5.69
CA LEU A 222 -21.13 -4.63 -5.43
C LEU A 222 -21.47 -3.27 -4.80
N GLN A 223 -22.57 -2.64 -5.20
CA GLN A 223 -23.01 -1.37 -4.61
C GLN A 223 -23.51 -1.56 -3.18
N GLN A 224 -24.30 -2.60 -2.91
CA GLN A 224 -24.76 -2.93 -1.56
C GLN A 224 -23.58 -3.26 -0.64
N GLN A 225 -22.63 -4.08 -1.10
CA GLN A 225 -21.39 -4.39 -0.38
C GLN A 225 -20.58 -3.13 -0.08
N ARG A 226 -20.42 -2.20 -1.03
CA ARG A 226 -19.72 -0.92 -0.80
C ARG A 226 -20.42 -0.07 0.26
N THR A 227 -21.75 -0.03 0.22
CA THR A 227 -22.56 0.75 1.16
C THR A 227 -22.42 0.20 2.58
N ARG A 228 -22.54 -1.13 2.72
CA ARG A 228 -22.30 -1.86 3.96
C ARG A 228 -20.89 -1.59 4.50
N ARG A 229 -19.85 -1.82 3.68
CA ARG A 229 -18.44 -1.55 4.04
C ARG A 229 -18.20 -0.15 4.56
N ASN A 230 -18.77 0.86 3.89
CA ASN A 230 -18.60 2.25 4.30
C ASN A 230 -19.29 2.56 5.63
N PHE A 231 -20.47 1.99 5.87
CA PHE A 231 -21.16 2.09 7.13
C PHE A 231 -20.36 1.43 8.26
N VAL A 232 -19.97 0.16 8.08
CA VAL A 232 -19.16 -0.63 9.01
C VAL A 232 -17.88 0.11 9.40
N ARG A 233 -17.12 0.62 8.42
CA ARG A 233 -15.89 1.38 8.67
C ARG A 233 -16.13 2.65 9.47
N ARG A 234 -17.25 3.34 9.25
CA ARG A 234 -17.61 4.56 9.97
C ARG A 234 -17.96 4.27 11.42
N VAL A 235 -18.77 3.24 11.65
CA VAL A 235 -19.15 2.77 12.99
C VAL A 235 -17.90 2.32 13.75
N TRP A 236 -17.07 1.48 13.13
CA TRP A 236 -15.82 0.99 13.71
C TRP A 236 -14.84 2.10 14.08
N GLN A 237 -14.74 3.16 13.27
CA GLN A 237 -13.89 4.31 13.59
C GLN A 237 -14.39 5.10 14.81
N LYS A 238 -15.71 5.19 15.01
CA LYS A 238 -16.30 5.95 16.11
C LYS A 238 -16.33 5.16 17.41
N ASN A 239 -16.71 3.88 17.36
CA ASN A 239 -16.96 3.07 18.55
C ASN A 239 -16.50 1.63 18.32
N LYS A 240 -15.24 1.33 18.62
CA LYS A 240 -14.65 0.00 18.34
C LYS A 240 -15.22 -1.11 19.22
N LEU A 241 -15.57 -0.80 20.46
CA LEU A 241 -15.97 -1.81 21.45
C LEU A 241 -17.38 -2.36 21.18
N PHE A 242 -18.31 -1.49 20.78
CA PHE A 242 -19.71 -1.87 20.51
C PHE A 242 -20.07 -1.83 19.01
N ALA A 243 -19.07 -1.74 18.12
CA ALA A 243 -19.31 -1.62 16.69
C ALA A 243 -20.15 -2.78 16.14
N LEU A 244 -19.92 -3.99 16.64
CA LEU A 244 -20.56 -5.19 16.11
C LEU A 244 -22.06 -5.22 16.44
N GLU A 245 -22.44 -4.81 17.65
CA GLU A 245 -23.84 -4.64 18.06
C GLU A 245 -24.51 -3.53 17.25
N GLU A 246 -23.86 -2.39 17.08
CA GLU A 246 -24.39 -1.26 16.30
C GLU A 246 -24.54 -1.61 14.81
N ILE A 247 -23.65 -2.44 14.27
CA ILE A 247 -23.75 -2.96 12.90
C ILE A 247 -24.93 -3.93 12.79
N ARG A 248 -25.10 -4.83 13.77
CA ARG A 248 -26.20 -5.83 13.78
C ARG A 248 -27.58 -5.20 13.83
N ILE A 249 -27.74 -4.02 14.44
CA ILE A 249 -29.01 -3.26 14.41
C ILE A 249 -29.45 -2.97 12.97
N LYS A 250 -28.50 -2.65 12.08
CA LYS A 250 -28.78 -2.32 10.68
C LYS A 250 -28.68 -3.53 9.74
N TYR A 251 -27.83 -4.50 10.08
CA TYR A 251 -27.59 -5.72 9.31
C TYR A 251 -27.67 -6.91 10.26
N PRO A 252 -28.87 -7.47 10.52
CA PRO A 252 -29.07 -8.52 11.53
C PRO A 252 -28.20 -9.77 11.32
N ASP A 253 -27.98 -10.15 10.06
CA ASP A 253 -27.20 -11.33 9.68
C ASP A 253 -25.68 -11.10 9.69
N TYR A 254 -25.22 -9.96 10.22
CA TYR A 254 -23.81 -9.59 10.18
C TYR A 254 -22.98 -10.36 11.21
N ILE A 255 -22.05 -11.18 10.71
CA ILE A 255 -21.13 -12.01 11.51
C ILE A 255 -19.74 -11.36 11.67
N GLU A 256 -18.97 -11.88 12.62
CA GLU A 256 -17.60 -11.40 12.94
C GLU A 256 -16.65 -11.53 11.75
N ASP A 257 -16.75 -12.59 10.96
CA ASP A 257 -15.92 -12.78 9.76
C ASP A 257 -16.14 -11.68 8.72
N MET A 258 -17.39 -11.23 8.55
CA MET A 258 -17.73 -10.14 7.63
C MET A 258 -17.13 -8.80 8.08
N LEU A 259 -16.96 -8.60 9.40
CA LEU A 259 -16.30 -7.42 9.95
C LEU A 259 -14.84 -7.36 9.50
N ALA A 260 -14.12 -8.47 9.61
CA ALA A 260 -12.72 -8.55 9.19
C ALA A 260 -12.57 -8.22 7.69
N ASP A 261 -13.43 -8.80 6.86
CA ASP A 261 -13.45 -8.57 5.41
C ASP A 261 -13.77 -7.13 5.03
N ASP A 262 -14.77 -6.53 5.67
CA ASP A 262 -15.22 -5.18 5.32
C ASP A 262 -14.27 -4.10 5.84
N LEU A 263 -13.58 -4.34 6.97
CA LEU A 263 -12.50 -3.49 7.47
C LEU A 263 -11.20 -3.65 6.69
N HIS A 264 -11.06 -4.72 5.89
CA HIS A 264 -9.88 -4.91 5.06
C HIS A 264 -9.78 -3.81 3.98
N ILE A 265 -8.80 -2.90 4.15
CA ILE A 265 -8.51 -1.83 3.19
C ILE A 265 -7.45 -2.33 2.21
N VAL A 266 -7.88 -2.73 1.02
CA VAL A 266 -6.98 -2.92 -0.12
C VAL A 266 -6.26 -1.60 -0.38
N LYS A 267 -4.93 -1.58 -0.28
CA LYS A 267 -4.15 -0.37 -0.53
C LYS A 267 -4.44 0.12 -1.95
N LYS A 268 -4.83 1.39 -2.07
CA LYS A 268 -4.75 2.11 -3.35
C LYS A 268 -3.31 1.99 -3.84
N THR A 269 -3.10 1.40 -5.01
CA THR A 269 -1.82 1.47 -5.72
C THR A 269 -1.38 2.93 -5.73
N ALA A 270 -0.17 3.22 -5.23
CA ALA A 270 0.35 4.58 -5.19
C ALA A 270 0.34 5.12 -6.63
N LYS A 271 -0.62 6.01 -6.94
CA LYS A 271 -0.63 6.69 -8.24
C LYS A 271 0.69 7.45 -8.33
N ARG A 272 1.47 7.18 -9.38
CA ARG A 272 2.72 7.90 -9.68
C ARG A 272 2.40 9.39 -9.59
N LYS A 273 3.00 10.12 -8.63
CA LYS A 273 2.81 11.57 -8.52
C LYS A 273 3.24 12.16 -9.87
N LYS A 274 2.35 12.87 -10.55
CA LYS A 274 2.71 13.59 -11.78
C LYS A 274 3.84 14.56 -11.41
N HIS A 275 5.03 14.36 -11.98
CA HIS A 275 6.14 15.28 -11.80
C HIS A 275 5.80 16.58 -12.51
N LYS A 276 5.67 17.69 -11.77
CA LYS A 276 5.50 18.99 -12.40
C LYS A 276 6.83 19.38 -13.03
N PRO A 277 6.88 19.80 -14.30
CA PRO A 277 8.12 20.25 -14.92
C PRO A 277 8.66 21.44 -14.13
N ILE A 278 9.95 21.40 -13.80
CA ILE A 278 10.65 22.55 -13.23
C ILE A 278 11.04 23.44 -14.41
N THR A 279 10.55 24.68 -14.40
CA THR A 279 10.82 25.67 -15.46
C THR A 279 11.74 26.79 -15.02
N ASP A 280 11.91 26.98 -13.70
CA ASP A 280 12.80 27.96 -13.07
C ASP A 280 14.27 27.70 -13.42
N LEU A 281 14.93 28.71 -13.99
CA LEU A 281 16.33 28.68 -14.42
C LEU A 281 17.27 28.18 -13.33
N ARG A 282 17.15 28.67 -12.09
CA ARG A 282 18.08 28.30 -11.01
C ARG A 282 17.92 26.85 -10.62
N ARG A 283 16.69 26.37 -10.53
CA ARG A 283 16.41 24.97 -10.23
C ARG A 283 16.87 24.05 -11.36
N CYS A 284 16.64 24.44 -12.62
CA CYS A 284 17.17 23.72 -13.78
C CYS A 284 18.71 23.63 -13.75
N GLN A 285 19.40 24.70 -13.37
CA GLN A 285 20.86 24.71 -13.22
C GLN A 285 21.32 23.80 -12.07
N LEU A 286 20.65 23.86 -10.91
CA LEU A 286 20.94 22.98 -9.78
C LEU A 286 20.76 21.49 -10.14
N GLU A 287 19.70 21.15 -10.88
CA GLU A 287 19.48 19.77 -11.36
C GLU A 287 20.58 19.32 -12.33
N LYS A 288 21.00 20.18 -13.27
CA LYS A 288 22.11 19.89 -14.19
C LYS A 288 23.43 19.68 -13.44
N LEU A 289 23.73 20.50 -12.43
CA LEU A 289 24.94 20.36 -11.62
C LEU A 289 24.88 19.11 -10.72
N ALA A 290 23.73 18.81 -10.11
CA ALA A 290 23.52 17.59 -9.33
C ALA A 290 23.65 16.33 -10.20
N HIS A 291 23.11 16.36 -11.41
CA HIS A 291 23.29 15.29 -12.40
C HIS A 291 24.76 15.13 -12.79
N ARG A 292 25.47 16.24 -13.03
CA ARG A 292 26.91 16.24 -13.32
C ARG A 292 27.71 15.61 -12.19
N LEU A 293 27.43 15.96 -10.92
CA LEU A 293 28.10 15.33 -9.77
C LEU A 293 27.82 13.82 -9.66
N LYS A 294 26.61 13.39 -10.01
CA LYS A 294 26.19 12.00 -9.82
C LYS A 294 26.69 11.06 -10.92
N TYR A 295 26.82 11.56 -12.14
CA TYR A 295 27.03 10.71 -13.32
C TYR A 295 28.25 11.08 -14.17
N ALA A 296 28.83 12.27 -14.03
CA ALA A 296 30.04 12.62 -14.78
C ALA A 296 31.29 12.19 -14.01
N GLN A 297 32.30 11.70 -14.73
CA GLN A 297 33.65 11.55 -14.19
C GLN A 297 34.29 12.95 -14.18
N LEU A 298 34.50 13.49 -12.98
CA LEU A 298 35.08 14.82 -12.76
C LEU A 298 36.46 14.66 -12.14
N ASP A 299 37.41 15.47 -12.60
CA ASP A 299 38.66 15.69 -11.89
C ASP A 299 38.43 16.55 -10.63
N ASP A 300 39.40 16.58 -9.72
CA ASP A 300 39.24 17.27 -8.43
C ASP A 300 38.91 18.75 -8.61
N LYS A 301 39.51 19.40 -9.62
CA LYS A 301 39.23 20.80 -9.93
C LYS A 301 37.78 21.01 -10.40
N ALA A 302 37.29 20.24 -11.37
CA ALA A 302 35.91 20.39 -11.83
C ALA A 302 34.89 19.93 -10.77
N TYR A 303 35.25 18.98 -9.91
CA TYR A 303 34.44 18.60 -8.76
C TYR A 303 34.25 19.79 -7.81
N HIS A 304 35.34 20.42 -7.36
CA HIS A 304 35.28 21.58 -6.49
C HIS A 304 34.55 22.77 -7.12
N GLU A 305 34.79 23.07 -8.40
CA GLU A 305 34.06 24.11 -9.13
C GLU A 305 32.55 23.82 -9.20
N THR A 306 32.16 22.56 -9.39
CA THR A 306 30.76 22.14 -9.44
C THR A 306 30.11 22.28 -8.06
N CYS A 307 30.77 21.85 -6.99
CA CYS A 307 30.29 22.02 -5.62
C CYS A 307 30.12 23.50 -5.25
N ASN A 308 31.12 24.35 -5.54
CA ASN A 308 31.06 25.78 -5.28
C ASN A 308 29.88 26.45 -6.00
N ARG A 309 29.66 26.09 -7.27
CA ARG A 309 28.50 26.59 -8.04
C ARG A 309 27.17 26.16 -7.45
N ILE A 310 27.04 24.93 -6.97
CA ILE A 310 25.81 24.46 -6.30
C ILE A 310 25.56 25.28 -5.04
N VAL A 311 26.57 25.48 -4.19
CA VAL A 311 26.44 26.25 -2.95
C VAL A 311 25.99 27.69 -3.24
N ILE A 312 26.61 28.35 -4.22
CA ILE A 312 26.25 29.73 -4.62
C ILE A 312 24.79 29.79 -5.11
N LEU A 313 24.39 28.88 -6.01
CA LEU A 313 23.04 28.86 -6.57
C LEU A 313 21.98 28.50 -5.52
N GLN A 314 22.29 27.58 -4.60
CA GLN A 314 21.40 27.19 -3.51
C GLN A 314 21.22 28.33 -2.51
N HIS A 315 22.30 29.03 -2.15
CA HIS A 315 22.24 30.21 -1.31
C HIS A 315 21.39 31.33 -1.95
N ALA A 316 21.62 31.62 -3.23
CA ALA A 316 20.83 32.61 -3.97
C ALA A 316 19.36 32.23 -4.11
N HIS A 317 19.04 30.93 -4.23
CA HIS A 317 17.67 30.42 -4.26
C HIS A 317 16.98 30.57 -2.90
N SER A 318 17.65 30.19 -1.81
CA SER A 318 17.12 30.31 -0.44
C SER A 318 16.79 31.76 -0.08
N LEU A 319 17.66 32.70 -0.48
CA LEU A 319 17.45 34.13 -0.27
C LEU A 319 16.59 34.82 -1.33
N ARG A 320 16.08 34.06 -2.33
CA ARG A 320 15.24 34.58 -3.43
C ARG A 320 15.84 35.80 -4.14
N LEU A 321 17.16 35.84 -4.31
CA LEU A 321 17.86 36.97 -4.93
C LEU A 321 17.49 37.11 -6.42
N PRO A 322 17.58 38.27 -7.06
CA PRO A 322 17.43 38.36 -8.53
C PRO A 322 18.56 37.62 -9.26
N VAL A 323 18.32 37.17 -10.50
CA VAL A 323 19.33 36.54 -11.36
C VAL A 323 20.03 37.62 -12.20
N PRO A 324 21.29 37.97 -11.94
CA PRO A 324 22.02 38.91 -12.77
C PRO A 324 22.53 38.23 -14.05
N LEU A 325 22.42 38.93 -15.17
CA LEU A 325 23.02 38.57 -16.44
C LEU A 325 23.86 39.74 -16.95
N LEU A 326 25.16 39.52 -17.07
CA LEU A 326 26.10 40.50 -17.62
C LEU A 326 26.14 40.35 -19.15
N VAL A 327 25.90 41.46 -19.85
CA VAL A 327 25.89 41.53 -21.32
C VAL A 327 26.88 42.60 -21.75
N ASN A 328 27.78 42.23 -22.66
CA ASN A 328 28.79 43.13 -23.21
C ASN A 328 28.45 43.46 -24.66
N LEU A 329 28.15 44.74 -24.95
CA LEU A 329 27.92 45.24 -26.30
C LEU A 329 28.72 46.51 -26.53
N GLN A 330 29.32 46.67 -27.71
CA GLN A 330 30.00 47.92 -28.09
C GLN A 330 31.01 48.45 -27.04
N GLN A 331 31.75 47.55 -26.39
CA GLN A 331 32.71 47.84 -25.30
C GLN A 331 32.09 48.34 -23.98
N GLU A 332 30.76 48.36 -23.87
CA GLU A 332 30.04 48.62 -22.62
C GLU A 332 29.53 47.30 -22.02
N ALA A 333 29.59 47.20 -20.69
CA ALA A 333 29.12 46.06 -19.92
C ALA A 333 27.95 46.49 -19.03
N LEU A 334 26.76 45.96 -19.28
CA LEU A 334 25.58 46.23 -18.45
C LEU A 334 25.05 44.94 -17.82
N VAL A 335 24.56 45.05 -16.58
CA VAL A 335 23.99 43.95 -15.82
C VAL A 335 22.46 44.06 -15.84
N TYR A 336 21.82 43.06 -16.42
CA TYR A 336 20.36 42.92 -16.44
C TYR A 336 19.90 41.99 -15.33
N SER A 337 19.01 42.45 -14.46
CA SER A 337 18.52 41.69 -13.31
C SER A 337 17.15 41.07 -13.59
N PHE A 338 17.07 39.75 -13.57
CA PHE A 338 15.81 39.01 -13.74
C PHE A 338 15.21 38.59 -12.40
N PRO A 339 13.88 38.42 -12.32
CA PRO A 339 13.23 37.84 -11.15
C PRO A 339 13.78 36.45 -10.79
N TRP A 340 13.72 36.09 -9.51
CA TRP A 340 14.32 34.85 -9.02
C TRP A 340 13.66 33.56 -9.52
N GLN A 341 12.39 33.62 -9.98
CA GLN A 341 11.64 32.49 -10.56
C GLN A 341 11.66 32.47 -12.11
N ILE A 342 12.55 33.23 -12.74
CA ILE A 342 12.55 33.37 -14.21
C ILE A 342 12.72 32.01 -14.91
N ARG A 343 11.94 31.78 -15.97
CA ARG A 343 12.02 30.54 -16.76
C ARG A 343 13.32 30.50 -17.58
N GLU A 344 13.95 29.32 -17.70
CA GLU A 344 15.19 29.16 -18.48
C GLU A 344 15.04 29.63 -19.94
N GLY A 345 13.88 29.38 -20.57
CA GLY A 345 13.60 29.80 -21.95
C GLY A 345 13.68 31.30 -22.15
N VAL A 346 13.11 32.09 -21.23
CA VAL A 346 13.07 33.56 -21.35
C VAL A 346 14.48 34.16 -21.31
N VAL A 347 15.35 33.62 -20.45
CA VAL A 347 16.74 34.08 -20.37
C VAL A 347 17.53 33.67 -21.62
N LYS A 348 17.27 32.48 -22.18
CA LYS A 348 17.88 32.07 -23.46
C LYS A 348 17.44 32.96 -24.62
N ASP A 349 16.16 33.31 -24.68
CA ASP A 349 15.62 34.21 -25.70
C ASP A 349 16.25 35.60 -25.58
N PHE A 350 16.41 36.10 -24.35
CA PHE A 350 17.10 37.36 -24.09
C PHE A 350 18.57 37.33 -24.52
N VAL A 351 19.30 36.25 -24.21
CA VAL A 351 20.69 36.07 -24.67
C VAL A 351 20.77 35.98 -26.19
N ALA A 352 19.84 35.28 -26.84
CA ALA A 352 19.77 35.20 -28.28
C ALA A 352 19.49 36.57 -28.93
N LEU A 353 18.65 37.40 -28.30
CA LEU A 353 18.45 38.79 -28.70
C LEU A 353 19.72 39.61 -28.53
N ALA A 354 20.42 39.50 -27.40
CA ALA A 354 21.66 40.24 -27.17
C ALA A 354 22.76 39.91 -28.21
N ASN A 355 22.76 38.70 -28.75
CA ASN A 355 23.72 38.28 -29.78
C ASN A 355 23.33 38.67 -31.23
N LYS A 356 22.21 39.38 -31.44
CA LYS A 356 21.83 39.85 -32.78
C LYS A 356 22.68 41.04 -33.22
N LEU A 357 23.09 41.05 -34.49
CA LEU A 357 23.82 42.16 -35.09
C LEU A 357 23.00 43.45 -35.04
N GLY A 358 23.64 44.56 -34.65
CA GLY A 358 22.99 45.88 -34.56
C GLY A 358 22.18 46.13 -33.29
N MET A 359 22.23 45.24 -32.30
CA MET A 359 21.56 45.45 -31.02
C MET A 359 22.30 46.47 -30.15
N THR A 360 21.52 47.33 -29.49
CA THR A 360 21.99 48.34 -28.53
C THR A 360 21.46 48.05 -27.14
N HIS A 361 22.14 48.58 -26.12
CA HIS A 361 21.70 48.45 -24.72
C HIS A 361 20.32 49.05 -24.46
N HIS A 362 19.97 50.15 -25.15
CA HIS A 362 18.65 50.77 -25.06
C HIS A 362 17.54 49.81 -25.51
N ALA A 363 17.69 49.20 -26.70
CA ALA A 363 16.72 48.25 -27.23
C ALA A 363 16.61 46.98 -26.38
N LEU A 364 17.73 46.51 -25.80
CA LEU A 364 17.71 45.40 -24.84
C LEU A 364 17.02 45.75 -23.53
N GLN A 365 17.15 46.98 -23.05
CA GLN A 365 16.51 47.41 -21.80
C GLN A 365 14.99 47.53 -21.93
N GLU A 366 14.49 47.99 -23.08
CA GLU A 366 13.05 47.97 -23.39
C GLU A 366 12.50 46.53 -23.41
N LYS A 367 13.23 45.61 -24.07
CA LYS A 367 12.85 44.19 -24.14
C LYS A 367 12.95 43.48 -22.79
N HIS A 368 13.95 43.82 -21.98
CA HIS A 368 14.06 43.33 -20.60
C HIS A 368 12.85 43.75 -19.76
N ASN A 369 12.47 45.03 -19.82
CA ASN A 369 11.31 45.55 -19.11
C ASN A 369 10.00 44.89 -19.57
N GLU A 370 9.84 44.64 -20.87
CA GLU A 370 8.69 43.92 -21.44
C GLU A 370 8.63 42.47 -20.93
N MET A 371 9.74 41.75 -20.98
CA MET A 371 9.83 40.36 -20.52
C MET A 371 9.56 40.22 -19.02
N VAL A 372 10.06 41.15 -18.20
CA VAL A 372 9.86 41.16 -16.73
C VAL A 372 8.42 41.56 -16.35
N ARG A 373 7.77 42.45 -17.11
CA ARG A 373 6.38 42.90 -16.83
C ARG A 373 5.32 41.94 -17.38
N SER A 374 5.63 41.18 -18.42
CA SER A 374 4.68 40.24 -19.00
C SER A 374 4.40 39.05 -18.06
N ASN A 375 3.14 38.60 -18.00
CA ASN A 375 2.74 37.36 -17.30
C ASN A 375 3.46 36.09 -17.83
N TYR A 376 4.24 36.20 -18.90
CA TYR A 376 5.11 35.12 -19.41
C TYR A 376 6.30 34.82 -18.51
N SER A 377 6.61 35.69 -17.56
CA SER A 377 7.68 35.52 -16.57
C SER A 377 7.32 34.52 -15.44
N TYR A 378 6.05 34.11 -15.31
CA TYR A 378 5.57 33.16 -14.30
C TYR A 378 4.77 31.98 -14.88
#